data_AF-A0A225UW71-F1
#
_entry.id   AF-A0A225UW71-F1
#
_cell.length_a   1.000
_cell.length_b   1.000
_cell.length_c   1.000
_cell.angle_alpha   90.00
_cell.angle_beta   90.00
_cell.angle_gamma   90.00
#
_symmetry.space_group_name_H-M   'P 1'
#
loop_
_entity.id
_entity.type
_entity.pdbx_description
1 polymer ?
#
loop_
_entity_poly.entity_id
_entity_poly.type
_entity_poly.pdbx_seq_one_letter_code
_entity_poly.pdbx_strand_id
1 'polypeptide(L)'
;MKLLWLSDYQHQQLKFCRLHFVDADSPEPLDELLKVFHDPYQANAQIIDALLFTTTLWNVDTGDKGLPPAGTIVYINSYSNLGLFRDFQCPATVSLTSLAWS
;
A
#
# COMPACT_ATOMS: atom_id res chain seq x y z
N MET A 1 -1.90 -0.33 -13.05
CA MET A 1 -2.68 0.65 -12.25
C MET A 1 -1.75 1.79 -11.85
N LYS A 2 -2.20 3.05 -11.93
CA LYS A 2 -1.42 4.24 -11.52
C LYS A 2 -1.95 4.69 -10.16
N LEU A 3 -1.12 4.62 -9.13
CA LEU A 3 -1.54 4.79 -7.74
C LEU A 3 -0.58 5.70 -6.98
N LEU A 4 -1.08 6.44 -6.00
CA LEU A 4 -0.26 7.21 -5.06
C LEU A 4 0.02 6.36 -3.82
N TRP A 5 1.30 6.17 -3.51
CA TRP A 5 1.68 5.45 -2.30
C TRP A 5 1.64 6.34 -1.06
N LEU A 6 0.98 5.89 0.00
CA LEU A 6 0.86 6.61 1.26
C LEU A 6 1.73 6.05 2.39
N SER A 7 1.71 4.74 2.60
CA SER A 7 2.34 4.13 3.78
C SER A 7 2.61 2.65 3.62
N ASP A 8 3.49 2.12 4.45
CA ASP A 8 3.84 0.71 4.53
C ASP A 8 3.73 0.15 5.95
N TYR A 9 3.60 -1.17 6.05
CA TYR A 9 3.58 -1.89 7.32
C TYR A 9 4.29 -3.25 7.21
N GLN A 10 5.20 -3.54 8.15
CA GLN A 10 5.92 -4.83 8.19
C GLN A 10 5.22 -5.82 9.11
N HIS A 11 4.85 -6.98 8.57
CA HIS A 11 4.43 -8.11 9.38
C HIS A 11 5.62 -9.04 9.70
N GLN A 12 6.34 -8.75 10.77
CA GLN A 12 7.61 -9.42 11.12
C GLN A 12 7.54 -10.96 11.17
N GLN A 13 6.44 -11.53 11.69
CA GLN A 13 6.30 -12.99 11.82
C GLN A 13 6.10 -13.70 10.48
N LEU A 14 5.47 -13.02 9.51
CA LEU A 14 5.10 -13.60 8.21
C LEU A 14 6.00 -13.10 7.08
N LYS A 15 6.94 -12.20 7.38
CA LYS A 15 7.93 -11.64 6.45
C LYS A 15 7.29 -11.08 5.18
N PHE A 16 6.30 -10.22 5.36
CA PHE A 16 5.76 -9.44 4.26
C PHE A 16 5.60 -7.97 4.65
N CYS A 17 5.71 -7.12 3.63
CA CYS A 17 5.38 -5.71 3.68
C CYS A 17 4.00 -5.52 3.07
N ARG A 18 3.15 -4.72 3.73
CA ARG A 18 1.90 -4.24 3.18
C ARG A 18 2.07 -2.80 2.77
N LEU A 19 1.68 -2.47 1.53
CA LEU A 19 1.66 -1.11 1.01
C LEU A 19 0.21 -0.64 0.89
N HIS A 20 -0.01 0.65 1.14
CA HIS A 20 -1.31 1.30 1.07
C HIS A 20 -1.32 2.37 0.00
N PHE A 21 -2.32 2.29 -0.88
CA PHE A 21 -2.44 3.15 -2.05
C PHE A 21 -3.81 3.83 -2.12
N VAL A 22 -3.79 5.03 -2.67
CA VAL A 22 -4.98 5.70 -3.23
C VAL A 22 -4.81 5.86 -4.74
N ASP A 23 -5.87 6.26 -5.42
CA ASP A 23 -5.78 6.65 -6.82
C ASP A 23 -4.79 7.81 -6.98
N ALA A 24 -3.93 7.76 -8.01
CA ALA A 24 -2.97 8.83 -8.25
C ALA A 24 -3.63 10.14 -8.71
N ASP A 25 -4.87 10.06 -9.18
CA ASP A 25 -5.64 11.22 -9.64
C ASP A 25 -6.61 11.73 -8.55
N SER A 26 -6.40 11.34 -7.27
CA SER A 26 -7.14 11.87 -6.12
C SER A 26 -7.00 13.39 -6.05
N PRO A 27 -8.09 14.15 -5.84
CA PRO A 27 -8.04 15.61 -5.74
C PRO A 27 -7.42 16.11 -4.44
N GLU A 28 -7.40 15.29 -3.40
CA GLU A 28 -6.87 15.62 -2.08
C GLU A 28 -5.33 15.74 -2.10
N PRO A 29 -4.76 16.76 -1.44
CA PRO A 29 -3.32 16.90 -1.36
C PRO A 29 -2.71 15.79 -0.49
N LEU A 30 -1.46 15.42 -0.80
CA LEU A 30 -0.74 14.35 -0.12
C LEU A 30 -0.70 14.53 1.42
N ASP A 31 -0.52 15.75 1.91
CA ASP A 31 -0.41 15.99 3.36
C ASP A 31 -1.73 15.74 4.11
N GLU A 32 -2.88 15.97 3.48
CA GLU A 32 -4.18 15.61 4.03
C GLU A 32 -4.38 14.09 4.02
N LEU A 33 -4.01 13.42 2.92
CA LEU A 33 -4.10 11.97 2.81
C LEU A 33 -3.23 11.28 3.86
N LEU A 34 -2.00 11.76 4.11
CA LEU A 34 -1.13 11.21 5.14
C LEU A 34 -1.70 11.40 6.56
N LYS A 35 -2.28 12.57 6.87
CA LYS A 35 -2.94 12.80 8.18
C LYS A 35 -4.12 11.86 8.43
N VAL A 36 -4.85 11.50 7.36
CA VAL A 36 -6.04 10.64 7.47
C VAL A 36 -5.66 9.15 7.51
N PHE A 37 -4.67 8.74 6.73
CA PHE A 37 -4.40 7.33 6.46
C PHE A 37 -3.06 6.80 6.99
N HIS A 38 -2.03 7.64 7.08
CA HIS A 38 -0.71 7.24 7.57
C HIS A 38 -0.59 7.42 9.08
N ASP A 39 -0.81 8.63 9.58
CA ASP A 39 -0.60 8.99 10.99
C ASP A 39 -1.41 8.12 11.97
N PRO A 40 -2.72 7.86 11.74
CA PRO A 40 -3.51 7.04 12.65
C PRO A 40 -3.44 5.53 12.35
N TYR A 41 -2.58 5.07 11.44
CA TYR A 41 -2.59 3.68 10.94
C TYR A 41 -2.50 2.65 12.07
N GLN A 42 -1.54 2.79 12.97
CA GLN A 42 -1.34 1.84 14.06
C GLN A 42 -2.57 1.69 14.96
N ALA A 43 -3.34 2.76 15.17
CA ALA A 43 -4.54 2.75 15.99
C ALA A 43 -5.78 2.23 15.23
N ASN A 44 -5.83 2.42 13.90
CA ASN A 44 -7.02 2.20 13.07
C ASN A 44 -6.79 1.26 11.87
N ALA A 45 -5.79 0.38 11.94
CA ALA A 45 -5.30 -0.42 10.81
C ALA A 45 -6.42 -1.16 10.05
N GLN A 46 -7.37 -1.77 10.77
CA GLN A 46 -8.47 -2.51 10.13
C GLN A 46 -9.37 -1.61 9.27
N ILE A 47 -9.66 -0.39 9.74
CA ILE A 47 -10.50 0.57 9.02
C ILE A 47 -9.75 1.10 7.81
N ILE A 48 -8.47 1.46 7.99
CA ILE A 48 -7.66 2.02 6.90
C ILE A 48 -7.40 0.98 5.81
N ASP A 49 -7.08 -0.25 6.18
CA ASP A 49 -6.95 -1.37 5.23
C ASP A 49 -8.23 -1.66 4.43
N ALA A 50 -9.41 -1.29 4.97
CA ALA A 50 -10.69 -1.45 4.29
C ALA A 50 -11.01 -0.29 3.34
N LEU A 51 -10.43 0.89 3.56
CA LEU A 51 -10.64 2.08 2.75
C LEU A 51 -9.65 2.22 1.60
N LEU A 52 -8.45 1.64 1.75
CA LEU A 52 -7.36 1.78 0.81
C LEU A 52 -7.19 0.55 -0.07
N PHE A 53 -6.61 0.76 -1.25
CA PHE A 53 -6.10 -0.36 -2.03
C PHE A 53 -4.81 -0.85 -1.35
N THR A 54 -4.81 -2.11 -0.93
CA THR A 54 -3.68 -2.69 -0.19
C THR A 54 -2.96 -3.73 -1.03
N THR A 55 -1.63 -3.75 -0.95
CA THR A 55 -0.84 -4.80 -1.60
C THR A 55 0.11 -5.47 -0.63
N THR A 56 0.25 -6.78 -0.73
CA THR A 56 1.23 -7.56 0.02
C THR A 56 2.42 -7.90 -0.87
N LEU A 57 3.62 -7.54 -0.41
CA LEU A 57 4.91 -7.92 -0.96
C LEU A 57 5.61 -8.88 0.00
N TRP A 58 5.94 -10.07 -0.49
CA TRP A 58 6.60 -11.11 0.30
C TRP A 58 8.12 -10.93 0.30
N ASN A 59 8.76 -11.25 1.43
CA ASN A 59 10.22 -11.18 1.62
C ASN A 59 10.83 -9.80 1.31
N VAL A 60 10.06 -8.74 1.52
CA VAL A 60 10.50 -7.35 1.43
C VAL A 60 10.36 -6.73 2.81
N ASP A 61 11.37 -5.97 3.23
CA ASP A 61 11.34 -5.21 4.48
C ASP A 61 10.91 -3.76 4.20
N THR A 62 10.18 -3.18 5.16
CA THR A 62 9.89 -1.74 5.20
C THR A 62 11.20 -0.97 5.26
N GLY A 63 11.43 -0.07 4.28
CA GLY A 63 12.70 0.66 4.15
C GLY A 63 13.76 -0.01 3.27
N ASP A 64 13.42 -1.10 2.59
CA ASP A 64 14.24 -1.58 1.46
C ASP A 64 14.38 -0.47 0.42
N LYS A 65 15.61 -0.26 -0.10
CA LYS A 65 15.89 0.72 -1.16
C LYS A 65 15.12 0.44 -2.44
N GLY A 66 14.64 -0.80 -2.60
CA GLY A 66 13.78 -1.20 -3.72
C GLY A 66 12.32 -0.78 -3.58
N LEU A 67 11.88 -0.26 -2.43
CA LEU A 67 10.57 0.35 -2.31
C LEU A 67 10.64 1.83 -2.74
N PRO A 68 9.57 2.39 -3.33
CA PRO A 68 9.50 3.84 -3.54
C PRO A 68 9.63 4.65 -2.21
N PRO A 69 9.54 5.98 -2.25
CA PRO A 69 9.20 6.75 -1.05
C PRO A 69 7.68 7.00 -0.94
N ALA A 70 7.18 7.23 0.27
CA ALA A 70 5.81 7.70 0.46
C ALA A 70 5.57 9.00 -0.34
N GLY A 71 4.40 9.13 -0.96
CA GLY A 71 4.05 10.21 -1.88
C GLY A 71 4.42 9.97 -3.34
N THR A 72 5.05 8.84 -3.67
CA THR A 72 5.44 8.54 -5.05
C THR A 72 4.28 7.95 -5.85
N ILE A 73 4.23 8.28 -7.14
CA ILE A 73 3.34 7.62 -8.08
C ILE A 73 3.94 6.26 -8.45
N VAL A 74 3.18 5.21 -8.15
CA VAL A 74 3.55 3.82 -8.38
C VAL A 74 2.64 3.22 -9.46
N TYR A 75 3.27 2.56 -10.42
CA TYR A 75 2.65 1.77 -11.46
C TYR A 75 2.72 0.29 -11.11
N ILE A 76 1.57 -0.33 -10.89
CA ILE A 76 1.46 -1.78 -10.69
C ILE A 76 1.13 -2.43 -12.04
N ASN A 77 2.10 -3.15 -12.59
CA ASN A 77 2.00 -3.77 -13.93
C ASN A 77 1.36 -5.16 -13.88
N SER A 78 1.52 -5.89 -12.77
CA SER A 78 0.82 -7.15 -12.53
C SER A 78 0.55 -7.34 -11.05
N TYR A 79 -0.53 -8.06 -10.75
CA TYR A 79 -0.91 -8.45 -9.40
C TYR A 79 -1.64 -9.79 -9.45
N SER A 80 -1.69 -10.49 -8.32
CA SER A 80 -2.42 -11.75 -8.15
C SER A 80 -3.24 -11.73 -6.86
N ASN A 81 -4.10 -12.73 -6.68
CA ASN A 81 -4.89 -12.92 -5.45
C ASN A 81 -5.71 -11.69 -5.03
N LEU A 82 -6.14 -10.87 -5.98
CA LEU A 82 -7.08 -9.79 -5.70
C LEU A 82 -8.41 -10.42 -5.26
N GLY A 83 -8.83 -10.12 -4.04
CA GLY A 83 -10.06 -10.66 -3.49
C GLY A 83 -10.47 -9.95 -2.23
N LEU A 84 -11.72 -10.17 -1.82
CA LEU A 84 -12.25 -9.64 -0.58
C LEU A 84 -11.77 -10.50 0.59
N PHE A 85 -11.02 -9.89 1.51
CA PHE A 85 -10.53 -10.49 2.73
C PHE A 85 -11.35 -9.99 3.92
N ARG A 86 -11.88 -10.94 4.71
CA ARG A 86 -12.73 -10.68 5.88
C ARG A 86 -13.89 -9.72 5.58
N ASP A 87 -14.47 -9.80 4.39
CA ASP A 87 -15.61 -8.99 3.92
C ASP A 87 -15.39 -7.46 3.83
N PHE A 88 -14.21 -6.95 4.20
CA PHE A 88 -13.96 -5.50 4.28
C PHE A 88 -12.67 -5.03 3.60
N GLN A 89 -11.68 -5.90 3.39
CA GLN A 89 -10.38 -5.51 2.83
C GLN A 89 -10.24 -6.07 1.42
N CYS A 90 -9.63 -5.34 0.49
CA CYS A 90 -9.36 -5.83 -0.86
C CYS A 90 -7.85 -5.87 -1.16
N PRO A 91 -7.10 -6.79 -0.54
CA PRO A 91 -5.67 -6.90 -0.80
C PRO A 91 -5.38 -7.56 -2.14
N ALA A 92 -4.33 -7.10 -2.80
CA ALA A 92 -3.67 -7.83 -3.89
C ALA A 92 -2.28 -8.31 -3.46
N THR A 93 -1.78 -9.36 -4.08
CA THR A 93 -0.36 -9.77 -3.96
C THR A 93 0.41 -9.19 -5.13
N VAL A 94 1.55 -8.56 -4.86
CA VAL A 94 2.40 -7.92 -5.88
C VAL A 94 3.85 -8.37 -5.67
N SER A 95 4.58 -8.64 -6.76
CA SER A 95 6.04 -8.82 -6.70
C SER A 95 6.75 -7.49 -6.88
N LEU A 96 7.92 -7.33 -6.27
CA LEU A 96 8.70 -6.10 -6.39
C LEU A 96 8.99 -5.71 -7.85
N THR A 97 9.23 -6.71 -8.71
CA THR A 97 9.44 -6.54 -10.16
C THR A 97 8.24 -6.01 -10.93
N SER A 98 7.05 -6.08 -10.34
CA SER A 98 5.81 -5.58 -10.93
C SER A 98 5.52 -4.12 -10.55
N LEU A 99 6.33 -3.53 -9.67
CA LEU A 99 6.29 -2.13 -9.32
C LEU A 99 7.26 -1.33 -10.19
N ALA A 100 6.77 -0.23 -10.75
CA ALA A 100 7.58 0.82 -11.34
C ALA A 100 7.14 2.16 -10.74
N TRP A 101 8.04 3.12 -10.60
CA TRP A 101 7.72 4.42 -9.98
C TRP A 101 8.60 5.54 -10.52
N SER A 102 8.13 6.77 -10.39
CA SER A 102 8.76 8.00 -10.91
C SER A 102 8.72 9.12 -9.89
#